data_AF-A0A7X1IL46-F1
#
_entry.id   AF-A0A7X1IL46-F1
#
_cell.length_a   1.000
_cell.length_b   1.000
_cell.length_c   1.000
_cell.angle_alpha   90.00
_cell.angle_beta   90.00
_cell.angle_gamma   90.00
#
_symmetry.space_group_name_H-M   'P 1'
#
loop_
_entity.id
_entity.type
_entity.pdbx_description
1 polymer ?
#
loop_
_entity_poly.entity_id
_entity_poly.type
_entity_poly.pdbx_seq_one_letter_code
_entity_poly.pdbx_strand_id
1 'polypeptide(L)'
;MMTKSSRSMALLGAGVLVAGGVLTAASASAGTSAAPVAEPRLATGQDVLRQNSSAVQLSTKGGVATTVVSDSVPAGSWVLSGNATLVGWGPSDYTRCTLYSGDTPVGGASTMVGSPSAGSAGTGVYVATVSVHGAFSSAGPATVSLRCGHDQDRAAGAAPYVDPQATLWAHRSDGLSSPRR
;
A
#
# COMPACT_ATOMS: atom_id res chain seq x y z
N MET A 1 -17.69 59.77 -24.19
CA MET A 1 -16.81 59.76 -25.37
C MET A 1 -17.03 58.42 -26.08
N MET A 2 -17.74 58.44 -27.21
CA MET A 2 -17.98 57.30 -28.10
C MET A 2 -16.69 56.92 -28.82
N THR A 3 -16.45 55.63 -29.11
CA THR A 3 -16.37 55.11 -30.51
C THR A 3 -16.24 53.59 -30.59
N LYS A 4 -17.11 52.99 -31.44
CA LYS A 4 -16.96 51.85 -32.37
C LYS A 4 -16.51 50.48 -31.80
N SER A 5 -17.27 49.38 -31.88
CA SER A 5 -18.07 48.74 -32.95
C SER A 5 -17.26 48.07 -34.08
N SER A 6 -17.66 46.82 -34.37
CA SER A 6 -17.54 46.03 -35.62
C SER A 6 -16.47 44.92 -35.61
N ARG A 7 -16.64 43.74 -36.21
CA ARG A 7 -17.77 42.94 -36.74
C ARG A 7 -17.16 41.60 -37.19
N SER A 8 -17.94 40.52 -37.11
CA SER A 8 -18.02 39.40 -38.07
C SER A 8 -16.78 38.59 -38.47
N MET A 9 -16.84 37.26 -38.32
CA MET A 9 -17.11 36.36 -39.46
C MET A 9 -17.37 34.93 -39.01
N ALA A 10 -18.48 34.38 -39.52
CA ALA A 10 -18.82 32.98 -39.51
C ALA A 10 -17.98 32.21 -40.53
N LEU A 11 -17.60 30.98 -40.20
CA LEU A 11 -17.23 29.96 -41.18
C LEU A 11 -18.03 28.69 -40.84
N LEU A 12 -19.10 28.48 -41.62
CA LEU A 12 -19.72 27.17 -41.77
C LEU A 12 -18.76 26.29 -42.59
N GLY A 13 -18.27 25.23 -41.96
CA GLY A 13 -17.63 24.11 -42.65
C GLY A 13 -18.55 22.90 -42.58
N ALA A 14 -19.27 22.62 -43.66
CA ALA A 14 -19.92 21.34 -43.89
C ALA A 14 -18.86 20.35 -44.40
N GLY A 15 -18.70 19.21 -43.71
CA GLY A 15 -17.67 18.23 -44.04
C GLY A 15 -18.04 16.81 -43.60
N VAL A 16 -18.77 16.13 -44.49
CA VAL A 16 -18.72 14.69 -44.80
C VAL A 16 -18.85 13.67 -43.65
N LEU A 17 -20.00 13.00 -43.63
CA LEU A 17 -20.19 11.67 -43.01
C LEU A 17 -19.34 10.62 -43.74
N VAL A 18 -18.43 9.97 -43.01
CA VAL A 18 -17.88 8.66 -43.39
C VAL A 18 -18.47 7.62 -42.45
N ALA A 19 -19.43 6.85 -42.96
CA ALA A 19 -19.90 5.63 -42.35
C ALA A 19 -18.85 4.54 -42.60
N GLY A 20 -18.07 4.20 -41.57
CA GLY A 20 -17.14 3.08 -41.58
C GLY A 20 -17.37 2.26 -40.31
N GLY A 21 -18.16 1.20 -40.43
CA GLY A 21 -18.34 0.22 -39.37
C GLY A 21 -17.03 -0.50 -39.10
N VAL A 22 -16.58 -0.47 -37.85
CA VAL A 22 -15.50 -1.31 -37.35
C VAL A 22 -16.06 -2.15 -36.21
N LEU A 23 -15.87 -3.45 -36.35
CA LEU A 23 -16.35 -4.51 -35.47
C LEU A 23 -15.98 -4.27 -34.01
N THR A 24 -16.98 -4.28 -33.13
CA THR A 24 -16.81 -4.38 -31.68
C THR A 24 -16.32 -5.78 -31.32
N ALA A 25 -15.00 -5.98 -31.30
CA ALA A 25 -14.40 -7.10 -30.58
C ALA A 25 -14.37 -6.74 -29.09
N ALA A 26 -15.36 -7.22 -28.35
CA ALA A 26 -15.32 -7.24 -26.89
C ALA A 26 -14.28 -8.29 -26.45
N SER A 27 -13.03 -7.85 -26.34
CA SER A 27 -11.99 -8.64 -25.68
C SER A 27 -12.25 -8.61 -24.19
N ALA A 28 -13.05 -9.56 -23.69
CA ALA A 28 -13.07 -9.88 -22.28
C ALA A 28 -11.70 -10.45 -21.92
N SER A 29 -10.83 -9.61 -21.35
CA SER A 29 -9.64 -10.11 -20.65
C SER A 29 -10.15 -10.84 -19.42
N ALA A 30 -10.23 -12.17 -19.50
CA ALA A 30 -10.24 -13.01 -18.33
C ALA A 30 -8.99 -12.63 -17.54
N GLY A 31 -9.17 -11.88 -16.46
CA GLY A 31 -8.11 -11.53 -15.53
C GLY A 31 -7.59 -12.82 -14.95
N THR A 32 -6.54 -13.35 -15.56
CA THR A 32 -5.75 -14.44 -15.00
C THR A 32 -5.34 -13.97 -13.62
N SER A 33 -5.93 -14.55 -12.59
CA SER A 33 -5.46 -14.41 -11.22
C SER A 33 -4.01 -14.89 -11.25
N ALA A 34 -3.07 -13.95 -11.30
CA ALA A 34 -1.66 -14.27 -11.23
C ALA A 34 -1.48 -14.97 -9.89
N ALA A 35 -1.14 -16.26 -9.94
CA ALA A 35 -0.66 -16.96 -8.77
C ALA A 35 0.50 -16.13 -8.19
N PRO A 36 0.55 -15.90 -6.87
CA PRO A 36 1.64 -15.15 -6.28
C PRO A 36 2.95 -15.79 -6.72
N VAL A 37 3.78 -15.02 -7.44
CA VAL A 37 5.12 -15.45 -7.86
C VAL A 37 5.87 -15.77 -6.57
N ALA A 38 6.30 -17.03 -6.44
CA ALA A 38 7.08 -17.45 -5.29
C ALA A 38 8.37 -16.63 -5.24
N GLU A 39 8.47 -15.78 -4.22
CA GLU A 39 9.59 -14.87 -4.06
C GLU A 39 10.89 -15.58 -3.67
N PRO A 40 12.07 -14.98 -3.96
CA PRO A 40 13.35 -15.51 -3.54
C PRO A 40 13.41 -15.69 -2.01
N ARG A 41 13.50 -16.95 -1.56
CA ARG A 41 13.71 -17.29 -0.15
C ARG A 41 15.20 -17.38 0.15
N LEU A 42 15.80 -16.29 0.62
CA LEU A 42 17.11 -16.36 1.30
C LEU A 42 16.88 -16.75 2.76
N ALA A 43 16.57 -18.02 3.00
CA ALA A 43 16.53 -18.57 4.35
C ALA A 43 17.93 -19.07 4.71
N THR A 44 18.76 -18.22 5.29
CA THR A 44 19.70 -18.76 6.28
C THR A 44 18.82 -19.18 7.47
N GLY A 45 19.16 -20.23 8.23
CA GLY A 45 18.29 -20.67 9.35
C GLY A 45 18.02 -19.63 10.46
N GLN A 46 18.50 -18.40 10.27
CA GLN A 46 18.44 -17.25 11.16
C GLN A 46 17.67 -16.06 10.55
N ASP A 47 17.60 -15.92 9.22
CA ASP A 47 16.99 -14.75 8.58
C ASP A 47 15.90 -15.15 7.59
N VAL A 48 14.83 -14.37 7.59
CA VAL A 48 13.75 -14.44 6.60
C VAL A 48 13.57 -13.05 6.01
N LEU A 49 13.63 -12.94 4.69
CA LEU A 49 13.27 -11.74 3.96
C LEU A 49 12.11 -12.06 3.01
N ARG A 50 11.06 -11.25 3.07
CA ARG A 50 9.94 -11.24 2.14
C ARG A 50 9.69 -9.83 1.65
N GLN A 51 9.15 -9.75 0.46
CA GLN A 51 8.76 -8.54 -0.18
C GLN A 51 7.36 -8.70 -0.79
N ASN A 52 6.73 -7.61 -1.21
CA ASN A 52 5.63 -7.69 -2.17
C ASN A 52 6.15 -7.31 -3.56
N SER A 53 5.65 -7.99 -4.59
CA SER A 53 5.97 -7.69 -5.99
C SER A 53 4.96 -6.76 -6.66
N SER A 54 3.80 -6.55 -6.04
CA SER A 54 2.70 -5.73 -6.56
C SER A 54 2.18 -4.76 -5.51
N ALA A 55 1.58 -3.67 -5.99
CA ALA A 55 0.89 -2.72 -5.12
C ALA A 55 -0.24 -3.42 -4.34
N VAL A 56 -0.40 -3.06 -3.06
CA VAL A 56 -1.44 -3.59 -2.19
C VAL A 56 -2.41 -2.47 -1.86
N GLN A 57 -3.61 -2.53 -2.44
CA GLN A 57 -4.68 -1.60 -2.14
C GLN A 57 -5.16 -1.82 -0.70
N LEU A 58 -5.18 -0.76 0.12
CA LEU A 58 -5.75 -0.85 1.47
C LEU A 58 -7.28 -0.91 1.41
N SER A 59 -7.88 -1.56 2.40
CA SER A 59 -9.33 -1.57 2.65
C SER A 59 -9.92 -0.16 2.54
N THR A 60 -11.06 -0.01 1.87
CA THR A 60 -11.79 1.27 1.84
C THR A 60 -12.40 1.66 3.19
N LYS A 61 -12.54 0.71 4.12
CA LYS A 61 -13.05 0.95 5.47
C LYS A 61 -11.91 1.35 6.41
N GLY A 62 -12.08 2.47 7.10
CA GLY A 62 -11.16 2.96 8.12
C GLY A 62 -11.04 2.00 9.30
N GLY A 63 -9.86 1.95 9.91
CA GLY A 63 -9.52 1.06 11.02
C GLY A 63 -9.34 -0.41 10.63
N VAL A 64 -9.45 -0.77 9.35
CA VAL A 64 -9.26 -2.15 8.87
C VAL A 64 -7.85 -2.34 8.34
N ALA A 65 -7.08 -3.20 8.99
CA ALA A 65 -5.74 -3.56 8.54
C ALA A 65 -5.79 -4.54 7.36
N THR A 66 -5.00 -4.26 6.34
CA THR A 66 -4.80 -5.09 5.16
C THR A 66 -3.39 -5.71 5.22
N THR A 67 -3.28 -7.02 5.04
CA THR A 67 -1.98 -7.70 5.01
C THR A 67 -1.22 -7.31 3.74
N VAL A 68 -0.02 -6.75 3.92
CA VAL A 68 0.86 -6.32 2.82
C VAL A 68 1.81 -7.44 2.45
N VAL A 69 2.46 -8.01 3.45
CA VAL A 69 3.42 -9.12 3.31
C VAL A 69 3.38 -9.96 4.58
N SER A 70 3.54 -11.27 4.43
CA SER A 70 3.53 -12.22 5.56
C SER A 70 4.43 -13.41 5.30
N ASP A 71 4.88 -14.04 6.38
CA ASP A 71 5.57 -15.32 6.33
C ASP A 71 5.30 -16.18 7.56
N SER A 72 5.65 -17.46 7.50
CA SER A 72 5.70 -18.34 8.66
C SER A 72 7.13 -18.50 9.13
N VAL A 73 7.35 -18.31 10.43
CA VAL A 73 8.63 -18.55 11.09
C VAL A 73 8.49 -19.70 12.09
N PRO A 74 9.55 -20.52 12.30
CA PRO A 74 9.52 -21.55 13.33
C PRO A 74 9.51 -20.94 14.74
N ALA A 75 9.27 -21.79 15.74
CA ALA A 75 9.37 -21.42 17.15
C ALA A 75 10.74 -20.78 17.47
N GLY A 76 10.75 -19.80 18.35
CA GLY A 76 11.95 -19.04 18.70
C GLY A 76 11.65 -17.59 19.09
N SER A 77 12.71 -16.84 19.35
CA SER A 77 12.67 -15.39 19.56
C SER A 77 13.10 -14.69 18.29
N TRP A 78 12.35 -13.66 17.90
CA TRP A 78 12.50 -12.99 16.61
C TRP A 78 12.47 -11.48 16.79
N VAL A 79 13.36 -10.80 16.08
CA VAL A 79 13.29 -9.36 15.82
C VAL A 79 12.76 -9.18 14.41
N LEU A 80 11.77 -8.32 14.27
CA LEU A 80 11.11 -8.00 13.02
C LEU A 80 11.46 -6.59 12.60
N SER A 81 11.65 -6.41 11.29
CA SER A 81 11.74 -5.11 10.63
C SER A 81 10.81 -5.13 9.42
N GLY A 82 10.05 -4.07 9.24
CA GLY A 82 9.20 -3.89 8.06
C GLY A 82 9.39 -2.50 7.49
N ASN A 83 9.30 -2.40 6.16
CA ASN A 83 9.27 -1.12 5.47
C ASN A 83 8.14 -1.13 4.43
N ALA A 84 7.39 -0.04 4.36
CA ALA A 84 6.33 0.13 3.38
C ALA A 84 6.32 1.57 2.85
N THR A 85 6.27 1.72 1.53
CA THR A 85 6.00 3.01 0.88
C THR A 85 4.50 3.15 0.68
N LEU A 86 3.91 4.09 1.39
CA LEU A 86 2.49 4.41 1.39
C LEU A 86 2.23 5.50 0.37
N VAL A 87 1.24 5.29 -0.49
CA VAL A 87 0.83 6.24 -1.52
C VAL A 87 -0.66 6.54 -1.39
N GLY A 88 -1.02 7.81 -1.36
CA GLY A 88 -2.42 8.24 -1.31
C GLY A 88 -2.62 9.54 -2.06
N TRP A 89 -3.58 9.57 -2.99
CA TRP A 89 -3.91 10.76 -3.81
C TRP A 89 -5.20 11.46 -3.37
N GLY A 90 -5.95 10.85 -2.43
CA GLY A 90 -7.15 11.42 -1.84
C GLY A 90 -6.85 12.45 -0.73
N PRO A 91 -7.87 12.89 0.03
CA PRO A 91 -7.67 13.72 1.22
C PRO A 91 -6.70 13.05 2.20
N SER A 92 -5.91 13.84 2.92
CA SER A 92 -4.96 13.34 3.93
C SER A 92 -5.60 12.38 4.94
N ASP A 93 -4.87 11.35 5.31
CA ASP A 93 -5.22 10.38 6.35
C ASP A 93 -3.99 9.95 7.15
N TYR A 94 -4.20 9.59 8.41
CA TYR A 94 -3.23 8.77 9.10
C TYR A 94 -3.30 7.36 8.55
N THR A 95 -2.18 6.90 8.01
CA THR A 95 -1.97 5.52 7.61
C THR A 95 -0.98 4.88 8.58
N ARG A 96 -1.33 3.69 9.06
CA ARG A 96 -0.65 2.97 10.12
C ARG A 96 -0.17 1.64 9.56
N CYS A 97 1.08 1.32 9.79
CA CYS A 97 1.62 0.00 9.52
C CYS A 97 2.05 -0.64 10.83
N THR A 98 1.75 -1.91 11.01
CA THR A 98 1.96 -2.65 12.24
C THR A 98 2.47 -4.05 11.89
N LEU A 99 3.49 -4.47 12.62
CA LEU A 99 4.02 -5.83 12.60
C LEU A 99 3.18 -6.68 13.54
N TYR A 100 2.82 -7.87 13.09
CA TYR A 100 2.02 -8.83 13.86
C TYR A 100 2.73 -10.17 13.95
N SER A 101 2.53 -10.86 15.08
CA SER A 101 2.72 -12.30 15.23
C SER A 101 1.35 -12.93 15.52
N GLY A 102 0.82 -13.72 14.58
CA GLY A 102 -0.60 -14.07 14.58
C GLY A 102 -1.43 -12.80 14.50
N ASP A 103 -2.32 -12.58 15.47
CA ASP A 103 -3.11 -11.35 15.60
C ASP A 103 -2.60 -10.38 16.67
N THR A 104 -1.47 -10.71 17.31
CA THR A 104 -0.85 -9.86 18.31
C THR A 104 0.05 -8.81 17.64
N PRO A 105 -0.20 -7.50 17.82
CA PRO A 105 0.69 -6.46 17.33
C PRO A 105 1.99 -6.45 18.17
N VAL A 106 3.14 -6.40 17.50
CA VAL A 106 4.47 -6.48 18.12
C VAL A 106 5.34 -5.25 17.83
N GLY A 107 4.85 -4.32 17.02
CA GLY A 107 5.51 -3.06 16.69
C GLY A 107 4.71 -2.31 15.63
N GLY A 108 4.81 -0.98 15.56
CA GLY A 108 4.07 -0.21 14.57
C GLY A 108 4.48 1.25 14.51
N ALA A 109 4.10 1.90 13.41
CA ALA A 109 4.30 3.31 13.18
C ALA A 109 3.19 3.85 12.27
N SER A 110 3.03 5.18 12.29
CA SER A 110 2.02 5.87 11.51
C SER A 110 2.61 7.10 10.85
N THR A 111 2.10 7.42 9.67
CA THR A 111 2.42 8.66 8.96
C THR A 111 1.16 9.19 8.26
N MET A 112 1.17 10.45 7.87
CA MET A 112 0.07 11.06 7.15
C MET A 112 0.34 11.03 5.65
N VAL A 113 -0.54 10.37 4.88
CA VAL A 113 -0.47 10.36 3.41
C VAL A 113 -1.75 10.89 2.79
N GLY A 114 -1.65 11.49 1.61
CA GLY A 114 -2.74 12.15 0.91
C GLY A 114 -2.40 13.55 0.47
N SER A 115 -3.42 14.30 0.07
CA SER A 115 -3.28 15.65 -0.47
C SER A 115 -2.49 16.58 0.47
N PRO A 116 -1.51 17.34 -0.07
CA PRO A 116 -0.77 18.35 0.68
C PRO A 116 -1.58 19.63 0.92
N SER A 117 -2.77 19.75 0.34
CA SER A 117 -3.71 20.81 0.70
C SER A 117 -4.24 20.61 2.13
N ALA A 118 -4.60 21.70 2.81
CA ALA A 118 -5.25 21.61 4.11
C ALA A 118 -6.52 20.74 4.03
N GLY A 119 -6.49 19.58 4.69
CA GLY A 119 -7.61 18.65 4.82
C GLY A 119 -8.03 18.48 6.29
N SER A 120 -9.07 17.70 6.54
CA SER A 120 -9.61 17.44 7.89
C SER A 120 -8.62 16.76 8.83
N ALA A 121 -7.66 16.00 8.30
CA ALA A 121 -6.59 15.37 9.07
C ALA A 121 -5.31 16.22 9.15
N GLY A 122 -5.23 17.35 8.44
CA GLY A 122 -4.01 18.15 8.26
C GLY A 122 -3.48 18.09 6.83
N THR A 123 -2.24 18.53 6.62
CA THR A 123 -1.55 18.44 5.31
C THR A 123 -0.77 17.13 5.23
N GLY A 124 -1.06 16.30 4.22
CA GLY A 124 -0.33 15.06 3.97
C GLY A 124 0.84 15.25 3.00
N VAL A 125 1.51 14.13 2.71
CA VAL A 125 2.35 13.97 1.53
C VAL A 125 1.78 12.85 0.68
N TYR A 126 1.85 12.96 -0.65
CA TYR A 126 1.29 11.90 -1.51
C TYR A 126 2.00 10.56 -1.33
N VAL A 127 3.27 10.59 -0.96
CA VAL A 127 4.11 9.40 -0.78
C VAL A 127 4.92 9.54 0.51
N ALA A 128 4.87 8.53 1.38
CA ALA A 128 5.71 8.43 2.56
C ALA A 128 6.15 7.00 2.82
N THR A 129 7.41 6.81 3.19
CA THR A 129 7.92 5.51 3.62
C THR A 129 7.86 5.40 5.14
N VAL A 130 7.32 4.30 5.64
CA VAL A 130 7.29 3.98 7.06
C VAL A 130 8.16 2.76 7.33
N SER A 131 9.02 2.88 8.35
CA SER A 131 9.80 1.77 8.88
C SER A 131 9.25 1.39 10.25
N VAL A 132 9.10 0.08 10.49
CA VAL A 132 8.57 -0.47 11.73
C VAL A 132 9.49 -1.56 12.25
N HIS A 133 9.64 -1.62 13.56
CA HIS A 133 10.42 -2.65 14.24
C HIS A 133 9.60 -3.23 15.39
N GLY A 134 9.82 -4.51 15.66
CA GLY A 134 9.15 -5.22 16.74
C GLY A 134 9.93 -6.45 17.14
N ALA A 135 9.56 -7.08 18.24
CA ALA A 135 10.14 -8.35 18.65
C ALA A 135 9.09 -9.22 19.32
N PHE A 136 9.22 -10.53 19.19
CA PHE A 136 8.34 -11.49 19.85
C PHE A 136 9.05 -12.82 20.07
N SER A 137 8.47 -13.65 20.93
CA SER A 137 8.86 -15.05 21.11
C SER A 137 7.63 -15.94 20.96
N SER A 138 7.81 -17.10 20.36
CA SER A 138 6.75 -18.10 20.21
C SER A 138 7.28 -19.50 20.53
N ALA A 139 6.49 -20.28 21.26
CA ALA A 139 6.79 -21.68 21.57
C ALA A 139 6.48 -22.64 20.40
N GLY A 140 5.72 -22.18 19.40
CA GLY A 140 5.41 -22.92 18.17
C GLY A 140 5.66 -22.07 16.92
N PRO A 141 5.51 -22.65 15.72
CA PRO A 141 5.52 -21.87 14.48
C PRO A 141 4.51 -20.72 14.55
N ALA A 142 4.90 -19.54 14.05
CA ALA A 142 4.08 -18.34 14.07
C ALA A 142 4.05 -17.68 12.69
N THR A 143 2.90 -17.12 12.32
CA THR A 143 2.79 -16.25 11.15
C THR A 143 3.15 -14.84 11.54
N VAL A 144 4.15 -14.26 10.89
CA VAL A 144 4.52 -12.85 11.01
C VAL A 144 3.98 -12.08 9.82
N SER A 145 3.51 -10.86 10.04
CA SER A 145 2.99 -10.04 8.94
C SER A 145 3.19 -8.56 9.16
N LEU A 146 3.43 -7.82 8.07
CA LEU A 146 3.26 -6.38 8.01
C LEU A 146 1.85 -6.11 7.51
N ARG A 147 1.03 -5.45 8.32
CA ARG A 147 -0.33 -5.04 7.94
C ARG A 147 -0.41 -3.53 8.00
N CYS A 148 -1.07 -2.93 7.03
CA CYS A 148 -1.28 -1.48 6.99
C CYS A 148 -2.77 -1.14 6.86
N GLY A 149 -3.18 0.00 7.38
CA GLY A 149 -4.55 0.51 7.30
C GLY A 149 -4.57 2.02 7.49
N HIS A 150 -5.72 2.65 7.32
CA HIS A 150 -5.90 4.09 7.53
C HIS A 150 -7.11 4.38 8.42
N ASP A 151 -7.21 5.59 8.96
CA ASP A 151 -8.16 5.88 10.03
C ASP A 151 -9.57 6.21 9.50
N GLN A 152 -9.70 6.82 8.31
CA GLN A 152 -10.99 7.29 7.79
C GLN A 152 -11.55 6.39 6.69
N ASP A 153 -12.87 6.25 6.59
CA ASP A 153 -13.50 5.59 5.43
C ASP A 153 -13.20 6.33 4.12
N ARG A 154 -13.03 5.57 3.03
CA ARG A 154 -12.66 6.08 1.71
C ARG A 154 -13.58 5.53 0.64
N ALA A 155 -13.84 6.34 -0.37
CA ALA A 155 -14.47 5.86 -1.60
C ALA A 155 -13.57 4.85 -2.31
N ALA A 156 -14.17 3.98 -3.13
CA ALA A 156 -13.42 3.09 -4.01
C ALA A 156 -12.43 3.90 -4.89
N GLY A 157 -11.16 3.47 -4.91
CA GLY A 157 -10.09 4.17 -5.63
C GLY A 157 -9.50 5.40 -4.92
N ALA A 158 -10.04 5.81 -3.77
CA ALA A 158 -9.50 6.92 -2.97
C ALA A 158 -8.73 6.45 -1.72
N ALA A 159 -8.81 5.16 -1.39
CA ALA A 159 -8.02 4.56 -0.32
C ALA A 159 -6.52 4.55 -0.69
N PRO A 160 -5.62 4.85 0.25
CA PRO A 160 -4.19 4.66 0.04
C PRO A 160 -3.85 3.22 -0.35
N TYR A 161 -2.69 3.04 -0.96
CA TYR A 161 -2.12 1.74 -1.25
C TYR A 161 -0.67 1.68 -0.79
N VAL A 162 -0.15 0.46 -0.64
CA VAL A 162 1.28 0.22 -0.44
C VAL A 162 1.92 -0.09 -1.78
N ASP A 163 2.98 0.64 -2.13
CA ASP A 163 3.73 0.42 -3.36
C ASP A 163 4.39 -0.98 -3.37
N PRO A 164 4.75 -1.55 -4.53
CA PRO A 164 5.61 -2.72 -4.57
C PRO A 164 6.92 -2.49 -3.78
N GLN A 165 7.60 -3.57 -3.42
CA GLN A 165 8.87 -3.55 -2.69
C GLN A 165 8.77 -3.23 -1.18
N ALA A 166 7.58 -3.23 -0.58
CA ALA A 166 7.42 -3.32 0.87
C ALA A 166 8.06 -4.62 1.39
N THR A 167 8.88 -4.49 2.43
CA THR A 167 9.68 -5.60 2.96
C THR A 167 9.21 -6.02 4.34
N LEU A 168 9.37 -7.31 4.62
CA LEU A 168 9.32 -7.91 5.94
C LEU A 168 10.58 -8.73 6.13
N TRP A 169 11.39 -8.32 7.09
CA TRP A 169 12.58 -9.02 7.53
C TRP A 169 12.36 -9.55 8.94
N ALA A 170 12.69 -10.82 9.16
CA ALA A 170 12.69 -11.44 10.47
C ALA A 170 14.06 -12.05 10.74
N HIS A 171 14.64 -11.70 11.88
CA HIS A 171 15.89 -12.25 12.36
C HIS A 171 15.70 -12.99 13.66
N ARG A 172 16.19 -14.22 13.68
CA ARG A 172 16.14 -15.07 14.84
C ARG A 172 17.18 -14.60 15.85
N SER A 173 16.72 -14.27 17.04
CA SER A 173 17.53 -13.77 18.14
C SER A 173 17.64 -14.83 19.24
N ASP A 174 18.22 -15.97 18.91
CA ASP A 174 18.61 -16.95 19.92
C ASP A 174 19.83 -16.38 20.67
N GLY A 175 19.64 -15.87 21.89
CA GLY A 175 20.74 -15.33 22.72
C GLY A 175 20.53 -13.96 23.36
N LEU A 176 19.35 -13.34 23.24
CA LEU A 176 19.00 -12.17 24.05
C LEU A 176 18.67 -12.62 25.48
N SER A 177 19.67 -13.09 26.23
CA SER A 177 19.55 -13.16 27.69
C SER A 177 19.12 -11.78 28.19
N SER A 178 18.03 -11.71 28.98
CA SER A 178 17.54 -10.47 29.57
C SER A 178 18.71 -9.62 30.08
N PRO A 179 18.69 -8.29 29.91
CA PRO A 179 19.65 -7.44 30.60
C PRO A 179 19.59 -7.81 32.08
N ARG A 180 20.73 -8.24 32.64
CA ARG A 180 20.85 -8.44 34.08
C ARG A 180 20.47 -7.11 34.73
N ARG A 181 19.41 -7.13 35.54
CA ARG A 181 19.02 -5.99 36.36
C ARG A 181 20.09 -5.68 37.38
#